data_AF-A0A8J2X9K1-F1
#
_entry.id   AF-A0A8J2X9K1-F1
#
_cell.length_a   1.000
_cell.length_b   1.000
_cell.length_c   1.000
_cell.angle_alpha   90.00
_cell.angle_beta   90.00
_cell.angle_gamma   90.00
#
_symmetry.space_group_name_H-M   'P 1'
#
loop_
_entity.id
_entity.type
_entity.pdbx_description
1 polymer ?
#
loop_
_entity_poly.entity_id
_entity_poly.type
_entity_poly.pdbx_seq_one_letter_code
_entity_poly.pdbx_strand_id
1 'polypeptide(L)'
;MSTVKITINPQSALAIASLLRHHKELKQRKGLFQTRQVDFFRYKRFVRALKSPEYAKKSAKQPDIYPPVVEEGKTDEEADVKARLLFVALIRAQLVLPCSKLNSAQSKQQGLKLNKEYPNLVLSTKAALQPDEYYVWNYNPKTLMDYLAVIGVVAAILTLVCYPLWPYCMRRGSYYVSLGALGLLAIFFVIAIIRLIIYLFSLTFANQKGGFWIFPNLFEDCGVIESFKPLYGFGEQECYSYIKKLKRRKRRQAKKMAAQGGKVDAAVDEKKEN
;
A
#
# COMPACT_ATOMS: atom_id res chain seq x y z
N MET A 1 46.78 -17.69 5.96
CA MET A 1 45.57 -16.99 5.45
C MET A 1 45.38 -17.34 3.99
N SER A 2 44.71 -18.47 3.73
CA SER A 2 44.35 -18.93 2.39
C SER A 2 43.41 -17.89 1.77
N THR A 3 43.83 -17.27 0.68
CA THR A 3 42.98 -16.33 -0.06
C THR A 3 41.87 -17.13 -0.74
N VAL A 4 40.68 -17.11 -0.15
CA VAL A 4 39.48 -17.68 -0.79
C VAL A 4 39.15 -16.82 -2.01
N LYS A 5 39.70 -17.20 -3.17
CA LYS A 5 39.36 -16.59 -4.46
C LYS A 5 37.98 -17.07 -4.88
N ILE A 6 36.95 -16.26 -4.63
CA ILE A 6 35.65 -16.43 -5.28
C ILE A 6 35.68 -15.61 -6.57
N THR A 7 35.57 -16.27 -7.71
CA THR A 7 35.26 -15.64 -8.99
C THR A 7 33.78 -15.24 -8.98
N ILE A 8 33.49 -14.01 -8.55
CA ILE A 8 32.12 -13.49 -8.53
C ILE A 8 31.78 -13.01 -9.94
N ASN A 9 30.96 -13.78 -10.65
CA ASN A 9 30.40 -13.38 -11.95
C ASN A 9 29.47 -12.15 -11.75
N PRO A 10 29.48 -11.14 -12.64
CA PRO A 10 28.55 -10.01 -12.56
C PRO A 10 27.08 -10.43 -12.47
N GLN A 11 26.70 -11.57 -13.05
CA GLN A 11 25.32 -12.08 -13.01
C GLN A 11 24.96 -12.77 -11.67
N SER A 12 25.95 -13.21 -10.89
CA SER A 12 25.73 -13.90 -9.61
C SER A 12 24.94 -13.04 -8.62
N ALA A 13 25.25 -11.74 -8.53
CA ALA A 13 24.57 -10.84 -7.60
C ALA A 13 23.06 -10.75 -7.87
N LEU A 14 22.68 -10.64 -9.15
CA LEU A 14 21.28 -10.61 -9.59
C LEU A 14 20.57 -11.94 -9.37
N ALA A 15 21.24 -13.05 -9.68
CA ALA A 15 20.70 -14.40 -9.51
C ALA A 15 20.47 -14.76 -8.03
N ILE A 16 21.37 -14.33 -7.15
CA ILE A 16 21.25 -14.48 -5.69
C ILE A 16 20.13 -13.58 -5.16
N ALA A 17 20.07 -12.32 -5.61
CA ALA A 17 19.00 -11.41 -5.22
C ALA A 17 17.61 -11.93 -5.63
N SER A 18 17.46 -12.43 -6.85
CA SER A 18 16.18 -12.98 -7.33
C SER A 18 15.74 -14.23 -6.57
N LEU A 19 16.69 -15.10 -6.23
CA LEU A 19 16.42 -16.28 -5.41
C LEU A 19 15.98 -15.90 -4.00
N LEU A 20 16.74 -15.02 -3.35
CA LEU A 20 16.56 -14.74 -1.92
C LEU A 20 15.49 -13.69 -1.64
N ARG A 21 15.01 -12.93 -2.65
CA ARG A 21 14.09 -11.79 -2.48
C ARG A 21 12.85 -12.07 -1.62
N HIS A 22 12.31 -13.29 -1.71
CA HIS A 22 11.10 -13.71 -0.99
C HIS A 22 11.37 -14.85 0.00
N HIS A 23 12.64 -15.09 0.34
CA HIS A 23 13.03 -16.20 1.21
C HIS A 23 12.56 -15.97 2.67
N LYS A 24 11.98 -17.02 3.27
CA LYS A 24 11.35 -16.97 4.60
C LYS A 24 12.32 -16.53 5.71
N GLU A 25 13.59 -16.93 5.63
CA GLU A 25 14.61 -16.61 6.64
C GLU A 25 14.97 -15.13 6.73
N LEU A 26 14.72 -14.33 5.67
CA LEU A 26 14.99 -12.89 5.70
C LEU A 26 14.13 -12.16 6.74
N LYS A 27 12.92 -12.70 7.02
CA LYS A 27 11.92 -12.06 7.90
C LYS A 27 11.77 -10.56 7.61
N GLN A 28 11.72 -10.24 6.32
CA GLN A 28 11.67 -8.86 5.84
C GLN A 28 10.38 -8.18 6.30
N ARG A 29 10.51 -6.89 6.61
CA ARG A 29 9.40 -6.03 7.03
C ARG A 29 9.28 -4.88 6.05
N LYS A 30 8.09 -4.29 5.98
CA LYS A 30 7.88 -3.06 5.21
C LYS A 30 8.26 -1.86 6.05
N GLY A 31 8.98 -0.92 5.44
CA GLY A 31 9.28 0.39 5.99
C GLY A 31 9.10 1.47 4.93
N LEU A 32 9.14 2.72 5.35
CA LEU A 32 9.04 3.86 4.46
C LEU A 32 10.43 4.38 4.13
N PHE A 33 10.83 4.25 2.88
CA PHE A 33 12.05 4.84 2.34
C PHE A 33 11.66 5.91 1.32
N GLN A 34 12.00 7.17 1.58
CA GLN A 34 11.61 8.30 0.72
C GLN A 34 10.09 8.31 0.40
N THR A 35 9.26 8.09 1.43
CA THR A 35 7.79 8.01 1.32
C THR A 35 7.25 6.77 0.57
N ARG A 36 8.10 5.96 -0.05
CA ARG A 36 7.71 4.68 -0.68
C ARG A 36 7.79 3.54 0.32
N GLN A 37 6.88 2.58 0.21
CA GLN A 37 6.97 1.33 0.97
C GLN A 37 8.03 0.44 0.36
N VAL A 38 9.01 0.03 1.15
CA VAL A 38 10.08 -0.87 0.70
C VAL A 38 10.35 -1.93 1.76
N ASP A 39 10.73 -3.11 1.29
CA ASP A 39 11.11 -4.23 2.16
C ASP A 39 12.54 -4.03 2.67
N PHE A 40 12.71 -4.21 3.98
CA PHE A 40 14.01 -4.18 4.63
C PHE A 40 14.22 -5.39 5.54
N PHE A 41 15.48 -5.78 5.70
CA PHE A 41 15.90 -6.93 6.51
C PHE A 41 17.21 -6.62 7.24
N ARG A 42 17.62 -7.51 8.15
CA ARG A 42 18.90 -7.41 8.86
C ARG A 42 19.95 -8.30 8.21
N TYR A 43 21.21 -7.88 8.20
CA TYR A 43 22.30 -8.64 7.60
C TYR A 43 22.41 -10.08 8.12
N LYS A 44 22.28 -10.32 9.44
CA LYS A 44 22.31 -11.68 10.00
C LYS A 44 21.23 -12.62 9.46
N ARG A 45 20.09 -12.07 9.01
CA ARG A 45 19.00 -12.85 8.41
C ARG A 45 19.36 -13.26 6.98
N PHE A 46 20.09 -12.41 6.27
CA PHE A 46 20.61 -12.71 4.95
C PHE A 46 21.66 -13.84 5.00
N VAL A 47 22.60 -13.79 5.95
CA VAL A 47 23.58 -14.87 6.14
C VAL A 47 22.89 -16.21 6.42
N ARG A 48 21.82 -16.23 7.25
CA ARG A 48 21.02 -17.45 7.45
C ARG A 48 20.31 -17.93 6.19
N ALA A 49 19.84 -17.01 5.34
CA ALA A 49 19.23 -17.35 4.06
C ALA A 49 20.24 -17.96 3.09
N LEU A 50 21.51 -17.53 3.11
CA LEU A 50 22.60 -18.14 2.34
C LEU A 50 22.99 -19.54 2.84
N LYS A 51 22.89 -19.79 4.16
CA LYS A 51 23.11 -21.11 4.77
C LYS A 51 21.89 -22.05 4.64
N SER A 52 20.83 -21.63 3.95
CA SER A 52 19.61 -22.44 3.82
C SER A 52 19.80 -23.59 2.82
N PRO A 53 19.04 -24.69 2.96
CA PRO A 53 19.11 -25.81 2.02
C PRO A 53 18.65 -25.41 0.60
N GLU A 54 17.85 -24.34 0.46
CA GLU A 54 17.42 -23.84 -0.86
C GLU A 54 18.60 -23.28 -1.66
N TYR A 55 19.46 -22.52 -0.98
CA TYR A 55 20.67 -21.99 -1.58
C TYR A 55 21.66 -23.12 -1.90
N ALA A 56 21.87 -24.05 -0.98
CA ALA A 56 22.76 -25.21 -1.16
C ALA A 56 22.38 -26.07 -2.39
N LYS A 57 21.08 -26.30 -2.60
CA LYS A 57 20.58 -27.03 -3.78
C LYS A 57 20.86 -26.30 -5.10
N LYS A 58 20.77 -24.96 -5.11
CA LYS A 58 21.06 -24.17 -6.31
C LYS A 58 22.56 -24.02 -6.57
N SER A 59 23.37 -23.86 -5.53
CA SER A 59 24.83 -23.85 -5.67
C SER A 59 25.38 -25.18 -6.16
N ALA A 60 24.78 -26.31 -5.76
CA ALA A 60 25.16 -27.64 -6.26
C ALA A 60 24.85 -27.80 -7.77
N LYS A 61 23.76 -27.19 -8.25
CA LYS A 61 23.36 -27.28 -9.67
C LYS A 61 24.16 -26.34 -10.57
N GLN A 62 24.47 -25.13 -10.10
CA GLN A 62 25.09 -24.07 -10.87
C GLN A 62 26.15 -23.35 -10.03
N PRO A 63 27.34 -23.94 -9.87
CA PRO A 63 28.39 -23.38 -9.03
C PRO A 63 28.95 -22.07 -9.58
N ASP A 64 28.91 -21.87 -10.90
CA ASP A 64 29.41 -20.66 -11.58
C ASP A 64 28.57 -19.41 -11.27
N ILE A 65 27.26 -19.60 -11.06
CA ILE A 65 26.30 -18.52 -10.81
C ILE A 65 26.09 -18.34 -9.31
N TYR A 66 26.01 -19.45 -8.56
CA TYR A 66 25.76 -19.48 -7.13
C TYR A 66 26.97 -20.07 -6.41
N PRO A 67 27.92 -19.23 -5.94
CA PRO A 67 29.10 -19.73 -5.25
C PRO A 67 28.71 -20.50 -3.98
N PRO A 68 29.32 -21.69 -3.72
CA PRO A 68 29.03 -22.49 -2.55
C PRO A 68 29.52 -21.79 -1.27
N VAL A 69 28.58 -21.55 -0.35
CA VAL A 69 28.84 -20.88 0.92
C VAL A 69 29.23 -21.89 2.01
N VAL A 70 28.58 -23.06 2.03
CA VAL A 70 28.91 -24.17 2.91
C VAL A 70 29.55 -25.26 2.07
N GLU A 71 30.83 -25.52 2.31
CA GLU A 71 31.56 -26.66 1.76
C GLU A 71 31.83 -27.64 2.90
N GLU A 72 31.67 -28.94 2.63
CA GLU A 72 31.93 -29.98 3.63
C GLU A 72 33.39 -29.89 4.10
N GLY A 73 33.60 -29.69 5.41
CA GLY A 73 34.92 -29.64 6.05
C GLY A 73 35.51 -28.26 6.35
N LYS A 74 34.78 -27.15 6.09
CA LYS A 74 35.25 -25.78 6.43
C LYS A 74 34.54 -25.20 7.66
N THR A 75 35.31 -24.52 8.52
CA THR A 75 34.85 -23.85 9.74
C THR A 75 33.78 -22.80 9.42
N ASP A 76 32.81 -22.62 10.33
CA ASP A 76 31.72 -21.63 10.22
C ASP A 76 32.21 -20.21 9.88
N GLU A 77 33.42 -19.86 10.32
CA GLU A 77 34.08 -18.59 10.05
C GLU A 77 34.37 -18.36 8.56
N GLU A 78 34.81 -19.38 7.83
CA GLU A 78 35.08 -19.24 6.39
C GLU A 78 33.78 -19.05 5.60
N ALA A 79 32.71 -19.74 5.99
CA ALA A 79 31.39 -19.58 5.40
C ALA A 79 30.86 -18.15 5.59
N ASP A 80 31.09 -17.56 6.76
CA ASP A 80 30.69 -16.18 7.05
C ASP A 80 31.50 -15.14 6.26
N VAL A 81 32.80 -15.39 6.04
CA VAL A 81 33.64 -14.56 5.15
C VAL A 81 33.13 -14.63 3.71
N LYS A 82 32.81 -15.82 3.19
CA LYS A 82 32.24 -15.97 1.84
C LYS A 82 30.88 -15.26 1.73
N ALA A 83 30.00 -15.42 2.70
CA ALA A 83 28.70 -14.76 2.74
C ALA A 83 28.84 -13.23 2.72
N ARG A 84 29.82 -12.69 3.45
CA ARG A 84 30.14 -11.26 3.44
C ARG A 84 30.60 -10.78 2.07
N LEU A 85 31.48 -11.53 1.39
CA LEU A 85 31.94 -11.19 0.04
C LEU A 85 30.78 -11.17 -0.97
N LEU A 86 29.88 -12.16 -0.91
CA LEU A 86 28.68 -12.19 -1.76
C LEU A 86 27.77 -11.00 -1.49
N PHE A 87 27.55 -10.66 -0.21
CA PHE A 87 26.70 -9.52 0.14
C PHE A 87 27.31 -8.17 -0.28
N VAL A 88 28.64 -8.03 -0.19
CA VAL A 88 29.34 -6.87 -0.77
C VAL A 88 29.13 -6.76 -2.28
N ALA A 89 29.10 -7.89 -3.00
CA ALA A 89 28.77 -7.88 -4.42
C ALA A 89 27.33 -7.38 -4.69
N LEU A 90 26.36 -7.74 -3.84
CA LEU A 90 24.98 -7.22 -3.93
C LEU A 90 24.91 -5.71 -3.68
N ILE A 91 25.70 -5.19 -2.73
CA ILE A 91 25.79 -3.73 -2.47
C ILE A 91 26.41 -3.02 -3.67
N ARG A 92 27.52 -3.55 -4.23
CA ARG A 92 28.17 -2.99 -5.44
C ARG A 92 27.23 -2.97 -6.64
N ALA A 93 26.40 -3.99 -6.79
CA ALA A 93 25.37 -4.06 -7.83
C ALA A 93 24.13 -3.18 -7.54
N GLN A 94 24.13 -2.41 -6.44
CA GLN A 94 23.01 -1.55 -6.02
C GLN A 94 21.66 -2.28 -5.83
N LEU A 95 21.69 -3.59 -5.58
CA LEU A 95 20.49 -4.40 -5.35
C LEU A 95 19.98 -4.28 -3.91
N VAL A 96 20.89 -3.96 -2.99
CA VAL A 96 20.60 -3.70 -1.59
C VAL A 96 21.28 -2.41 -1.16
N LEU A 97 20.60 -1.63 -0.32
CA LEU A 97 21.10 -0.35 0.16
C LEU A 97 21.19 -0.36 1.69
N PRO A 98 22.31 0.09 2.28
CA PRO A 98 22.45 0.18 3.73
C PRO A 98 21.48 1.25 4.27
N CYS A 99 20.72 0.91 5.31
CA CYS A 99 19.74 1.82 5.87
C CYS A 99 19.78 1.82 7.39
N SER A 100 19.42 2.97 7.97
CA SER A 100 19.16 3.09 9.39
C SER A 100 17.66 3.19 9.62
N LYS A 101 17.15 2.38 10.56
CA LYS A 101 15.79 2.51 11.03
C LYS A 101 15.73 3.68 12.02
N LEU A 102 14.98 4.72 11.67
CA LEU A 102 14.84 5.87 12.56
C LEU A 102 13.82 5.61 13.66
N ASN A 103 14.12 6.13 14.84
CA ASN A 103 13.14 6.27 15.91
C ASN A 103 12.18 7.44 15.63
N SER A 104 11.04 7.49 16.32
CA SER A 104 10.04 8.56 16.15
C SER A 104 10.62 9.95 16.43
N ALA A 105 11.51 10.07 17.42
CA ALA A 105 12.20 11.32 17.73
C ALA A 105 13.14 11.76 16.60
N GLN A 106 13.91 10.83 16.04
CA GLN A 106 14.84 11.08 14.94
C GLN A 106 14.10 11.39 13.63
N SER A 107 12.95 10.75 13.40
CA SER A 107 12.11 11.02 12.23
C SER A 107 11.63 12.48 12.22
N LYS A 108 11.28 13.02 13.39
CA LYS A 108 10.87 14.43 13.54
C LYS A 108 12.04 15.38 13.27
N GLN A 109 13.25 15.05 13.72
CA GLN A 109 14.46 15.86 13.46
C GLN A 109 14.78 15.94 11.96
N GLN A 110 14.51 14.88 11.20
CA GLN A 110 14.69 14.87 9.75
C GLN A 110 13.47 15.37 8.96
N GLY A 111 12.45 15.91 9.64
CA GLY A 111 11.25 16.45 8.98
C GLY A 111 10.38 15.38 8.29
N LEU A 112 10.56 14.10 8.61
CA LEU A 112 9.80 13.00 8.01
C LEU A 112 8.45 12.85 8.70
N LYS A 113 7.39 12.65 7.90
CA LYS A 113 6.04 12.37 8.42
C LYS A 113 6.06 11.08 9.23
N LEU A 114 5.51 11.14 10.44
CA LEU A 114 5.40 9.99 11.33
C LEU A 114 4.27 9.08 10.84
N ASN A 115 4.59 7.83 10.57
CA ASN A 115 3.60 6.78 10.32
C ASN A 115 3.59 5.80 11.49
N LYS A 116 2.39 5.44 11.96
CA LYS A 116 2.19 4.48 13.06
C LYS A 116 2.38 3.03 12.61
N GLU A 117 2.17 2.74 11.33
CA GLU A 117 2.21 1.38 10.79
C GLU A 117 3.61 0.95 10.32
N TYR A 118 4.37 1.89 9.75
CA TYR A 118 5.66 1.60 9.13
C TYR A 118 6.76 2.54 9.66
N PRO A 119 7.94 2.00 10.03
CA PRO A 119 9.07 2.82 10.43
C PRO A 119 9.67 3.56 9.23
N ASN A 120 10.18 4.76 9.47
CA ASN A 120 10.95 5.50 8.48
C ASN A 120 12.38 4.96 8.39
N LEU A 121 12.87 4.80 7.16
CA LEU A 121 14.17 4.30 6.80
C LEU A 121 14.94 5.39 6.06
N VAL A 122 16.21 5.57 6.43
CA VAL A 122 17.10 6.55 5.82
C VAL A 122 18.35 5.85 5.35
N LEU A 123 18.93 6.34 4.25
CA LEU A 123 20.16 5.76 3.72
C LEU A 123 21.31 6.00 4.70
N SER A 124 22.04 4.93 5.03
CA SER A 124 23.26 5.04 5.83
C SER A 124 24.46 5.28 4.92
N THR A 125 25.34 6.20 5.29
CA THR A 125 26.59 6.46 4.56
C THR A 125 27.65 5.39 4.82
N LYS A 126 27.50 4.61 5.89
CA LYS A 126 28.42 3.54 6.28
C LYS A 126 27.70 2.19 6.17
N ALA A 127 28.34 1.22 5.53
CA ALA A 127 27.94 -0.18 5.50
C ALA A 127 28.98 -1.00 6.30
N ALA A 128 28.75 -1.12 7.60
CA ALA A 128 29.71 -1.78 8.50
C ALA A 128 29.59 -3.31 8.46
N LEU A 129 28.57 -3.85 7.79
CA LEU A 129 28.26 -5.27 7.68
C LEU A 129 28.09 -5.95 9.03
N GLN A 130 27.57 -5.19 10.01
CA GLN A 130 27.31 -5.72 11.35
C GLN A 130 26.04 -6.59 11.34
N PRO A 131 25.96 -7.63 12.21
CA PRO A 131 24.84 -8.58 12.21
C PRO A 131 23.44 -7.94 12.31
N ASP A 132 23.31 -6.83 13.05
CA ASP A 132 22.04 -6.13 13.30
C ASP A 132 21.81 -4.89 12.44
N GLU A 133 22.68 -4.62 11.47
CA GLU A 133 22.51 -3.52 10.52
C GLU A 133 21.39 -3.83 9.52
N TYR A 134 20.62 -2.79 9.17
CA TYR A 134 19.47 -2.92 8.30
C TYR A 134 19.84 -2.61 6.84
N TYR A 135 19.22 -3.34 5.93
CA TYR A 135 19.38 -3.15 4.50
C TYR A 135 18.02 -3.19 3.81
N VAL A 136 17.84 -2.33 2.83
CA VAL A 136 16.63 -2.20 2.02
C VAL A 136 16.87 -2.88 0.67
N TRP A 137 15.87 -3.61 0.18
CA TRP A 137 15.87 -4.11 -1.19
C TRP A 137 15.66 -2.96 -2.18
N ASN A 138 16.59 -2.80 -3.11
CA ASN A 138 16.43 -1.95 -4.31
C ASN A 138 16.23 -2.81 -5.57
N TYR A 139 15.84 -4.07 -5.39
CA TYR A 139 15.54 -5.01 -6.44
C TYR A 139 14.11 -5.50 -6.31
N ASN A 140 13.31 -5.29 -7.36
CA ASN A 140 11.94 -5.76 -7.45
C ASN A 140 11.82 -6.71 -8.65
N PRO A 141 11.75 -8.04 -8.41
CA PRO A 141 11.54 -8.98 -9.50
C PRO A 141 10.17 -8.72 -10.11
N LYS A 142 10.12 -8.65 -11.44
CA LYS A 142 8.85 -8.49 -12.17
C LYS A 142 8.00 -9.73 -11.94
N THR A 143 6.78 -9.52 -11.47
CA THR A 143 5.81 -10.61 -11.27
C THR A 143 4.98 -10.82 -12.54
N LEU A 144 4.37 -12.00 -12.68
CA LEU A 144 3.47 -12.27 -13.81
C LEU A 144 2.29 -11.29 -13.84
N MET A 145 1.84 -10.82 -12.68
CA MET A 145 0.76 -9.84 -12.57
C MET A 145 1.16 -8.50 -13.16
N ASP A 146 2.42 -8.08 -13.01
CA ASP A 146 2.92 -6.85 -13.63
C ASP A 146 2.89 -6.93 -15.15
N TYR A 147 3.32 -8.07 -15.72
CA TYR A 147 3.24 -8.29 -17.16
C TYR A 147 1.80 -8.34 -17.66
N LEU A 148 0.91 -9.05 -16.96
CA LEU A 148 -0.50 -9.14 -17.33
C LEU A 148 -1.18 -7.77 -17.24
N ALA A 149 -0.84 -6.96 -16.23
CA ALA A 149 -1.34 -5.59 -16.11
C ALA A 149 -0.91 -4.72 -17.28
N VAL A 150 0.37 -4.77 -17.67
CA VAL A 150 0.88 -4.01 -18.83
C VAL A 150 0.19 -4.47 -20.12
N ILE A 151 0.10 -5.78 -20.35
CA ILE A 151 -0.59 -6.34 -21.53
C ILE A 151 -2.06 -5.94 -21.54
N GLY A 152 -2.73 -5.98 -20.38
CA GLY A 152 -4.13 -5.58 -20.24
C GLY A 152 -4.36 -4.09 -20.57
N VAL A 153 -3.49 -3.21 -20.08
CA VAL A 153 -3.55 -1.77 -20.39
C VAL A 153 -3.35 -1.53 -21.89
N VAL A 154 -2.34 -2.16 -22.49
CA VAL A 154 -2.08 -2.04 -23.93
C VAL A 154 -3.25 -2.57 -24.76
N ALA A 155 -3.80 -3.74 -24.40
CA ALA A 155 -4.95 -4.32 -25.07
C ALA A 155 -6.21 -3.44 -24.96
N ALA A 156 -6.44 -2.82 -23.80
CA ALA A 156 -7.56 -1.89 -23.60
C ALA A 156 -7.44 -0.65 -24.49
N ILE A 157 -6.24 -0.05 -24.57
CA ILE A 157 -5.98 1.10 -25.45
C ILE A 157 -6.16 0.72 -26.92
N LEU A 158 -5.58 -0.42 -27.35
CA LEU A 158 -5.74 -0.92 -28.72
C LEU A 158 -7.21 -1.18 -29.06
N THR A 159 -7.96 -1.79 -28.16
CA THR A 159 -9.39 -2.07 -28.35
C THR A 159 -10.17 -0.77 -28.56
N LEU A 160 -9.88 0.29 -27.81
CA LEU A 160 -10.53 1.59 -27.93
C LEU A 160 -10.13 2.32 -29.22
N VAL A 161 -8.84 2.37 -29.57
CA VAL A 161 -8.35 3.03 -30.78
C VAL A 161 -8.84 2.30 -32.04
N CYS A 162 -8.93 0.97 -31.99
CA CYS A 162 -9.45 0.16 -33.09
C CYS A 162 -10.99 0.13 -33.17
N TYR A 163 -11.71 1.00 -32.45
CA TYR A 163 -13.18 1.13 -32.59
C TYR A 163 -13.68 1.20 -34.05
N PRO A 164 -13.00 1.89 -34.99
CA PRO A 164 -13.40 1.89 -36.40
C PRO A 164 -13.40 0.50 -37.06
N LEU A 165 -12.55 -0.41 -36.59
CA LEU A 165 -12.40 -1.78 -37.09
C LEU A 165 -13.37 -2.77 -36.44
N TRP A 166 -14.19 -2.33 -35.46
CA TRP A 166 -15.08 -3.24 -34.74
C TRP A 166 -16.18 -3.81 -35.65
N PRO A 167 -16.57 -5.08 -35.46
CA PRO A 167 -17.68 -5.66 -36.19
C PRO A 167 -18.98 -4.90 -35.90
N TYR A 168 -19.88 -4.88 -36.87
CA TYR A 168 -21.11 -4.09 -36.81
C TYR A 168 -21.96 -4.40 -35.55
N CYS A 169 -22.01 -5.66 -35.12
CA CYS A 169 -22.72 -6.08 -33.91
C CYS A 169 -22.17 -5.40 -32.64
N MET A 170 -20.85 -5.28 -32.50
CA MET A 170 -20.22 -4.63 -31.35
C MET A 170 -20.42 -3.12 -31.37
N ARG A 171 -20.37 -2.49 -32.54
CA ARG A 171 -20.67 -1.05 -32.68
C ARG A 171 -22.11 -0.74 -32.26
N ARG A 172 -23.09 -1.53 -32.70
CA ARG A 172 -24.47 -1.43 -32.22
C ARG A 172 -24.59 -1.63 -30.71
N GLY A 173 -23.90 -2.63 -30.16
CA GLY A 173 -23.86 -2.85 -28.72
C GLY A 173 -23.36 -1.61 -27.96
N SER A 174 -22.23 -1.04 -28.39
CA SER A 174 -21.67 0.19 -27.79
C SER A 174 -22.64 1.38 -27.87
N TYR A 175 -23.36 1.53 -28.99
CA TYR A 175 -24.36 2.58 -29.16
C TYR A 175 -25.50 2.43 -28.14
N TYR A 176 -26.10 1.25 -28.01
CA TYR A 176 -27.18 1.04 -27.03
C TYR A 176 -26.71 1.13 -25.59
N VAL A 177 -25.49 0.66 -25.28
CA VAL A 177 -24.89 0.85 -23.95
C VAL A 177 -24.70 2.34 -23.67
N SER A 178 -24.22 3.13 -24.63
CA SER A 178 -24.07 4.58 -24.46
C SER A 178 -25.41 5.29 -24.28
N LEU A 179 -26.45 4.88 -25.01
CA LEU A 179 -27.81 5.41 -24.87
C LEU A 179 -28.41 5.04 -23.51
N GLY A 180 -28.20 3.81 -23.03
CA GLY A 180 -28.61 3.36 -21.71
C GLY A 180 -27.91 4.13 -20.58
N ALA A 181 -26.60 4.36 -20.71
CA ALA A 181 -25.83 5.16 -19.76
C ALA A 181 -26.31 6.63 -19.74
N LEU A 182 -26.60 7.21 -20.91
CA LEU A 182 -27.18 8.56 -21.00
C LEU A 182 -28.59 8.63 -20.40
N GLY A 183 -29.42 7.63 -20.62
CA GLY A 183 -30.75 7.53 -20.01
C GLY A 183 -30.69 7.40 -18.49
N LEU A 184 -29.78 6.56 -17.97
CA LEU A 184 -29.52 6.44 -16.54
C LEU A 184 -29.06 7.78 -15.96
N LEU A 185 -28.13 8.46 -16.62
CA LEU A 185 -27.66 9.79 -16.22
C LEU A 185 -28.81 10.82 -16.20
N ALA A 186 -29.68 10.82 -17.21
CA ALA A 186 -30.85 11.69 -17.26
C ALA A 186 -31.82 11.42 -16.11
N ILE A 187 -32.06 10.15 -15.75
CA ILE A 187 -32.87 9.77 -14.58
C ILE A 187 -32.26 10.33 -13.29
N PHE A 188 -30.93 10.24 -13.12
CA PHE A 188 -30.25 10.83 -11.97
C PHE A 188 -30.47 12.34 -11.88
N PHE A 189 -30.40 13.06 -13.01
CA PHE A 189 -30.70 14.50 -13.03
C PHE A 189 -32.16 14.81 -12.69
N VAL A 190 -33.10 14.03 -13.23
CA VAL A 190 -34.53 14.20 -12.91
C VAL A 190 -34.78 14.01 -11.41
N ILE A 191 -34.21 12.96 -10.80
CA ILE A 191 -34.31 12.74 -9.35
C ILE A 191 -33.68 13.90 -8.57
N ALA A 192 -32.53 14.41 -8.99
CA ALA A 192 -31.87 15.55 -8.35
C ALA A 192 -32.72 16.82 -8.40
N ILE A 193 -33.36 17.10 -9.55
CA ILE A 193 -34.25 18.26 -9.73
C ILE A 193 -35.51 18.10 -8.88
N ILE A 194 -36.17 16.95 -8.92
CA ILE A 194 -37.36 16.67 -8.10
C ILE A 194 -37.02 16.82 -6.61
N ARG A 195 -35.88 16.28 -6.18
CA ARG A 195 -35.36 16.44 -4.81
C ARG A 195 -35.20 17.91 -4.44
N LEU A 196 -34.62 18.73 -5.32
CA LEU A 196 -34.43 20.16 -5.08
C LEU A 196 -35.75 20.90 -4.95
N ILE A 197 -36.68 20.67 -5.88
CA ILE A 197 -38.01 21.30 -5.87
C ILE A 197 -38.74 20.98 -4.56
N ILE A 198 -38.77 19.71 -4.18
CA ILE A 198 -39.44 19.24 -2.98
C ILE A 198 -38.80 19.83 -1.71
N TYR A 199 -37.47 19.91 -1.68
CA TYR A 199 -36.76 20.56 -0.58
C TYR A 199 -37.16 22.04 -0.45
N LEU A 200 -37.16 22.79 -1.56
CA LEU A 200 -37.53 24.22 -1.55
C LEU A 200 -38.98 24.43 -1.09
N PHE A 201 -39.92 23.64 -1.60
CA PHE A 201 -41.31 23.70 -1.13
C PHE A 201 -41.42 23.34 0.35
N SER A 202 -40.79 22.26 0.80
CA SER A 202 -40.83 21.86 2.20
C SER A 202 -40.22 22.92 3.13
N LEU A 203 -39.22 23.67 2.68
CA LEU A 203 -38.62 24.75 3.45
C LEU A 203 -39.63 25.89 3.69
N THR A 204 -40.40 26.27 2.66
CA THR A 204 -41.44 27.31 2.82
C THR A 204 -42.51 26.97 3.85
N PHE A 205 -42.84 25.68 4.06
CA PHE A 205 -43.88 25.25 4.99
C PHE A 205 -43.35 24.70 6.33
N ALA A 206 -42.12 24.19 6.39
CA ALA A 206 -41.58 23.44 7.52
C ALA A 206 -40.22 23.96 8.03
N ASN A 207 -40.01 25.28 7.98
CA ASN A 207 -38.77 25.95 8.43
C ASN A 207 -38.29 25.53 9.84
N GLN A 208 -39.21 25.20 10.76
CA GLN A 208 -38.88 24.85 12.16
C GLN A 208 -38.25 23.46 12.34
N LYS A 209 -38.45 22.52 11.40
CA LYS A 209 -37.96 21.12 11.51
C LYS A 209 -36.86 20.78 10.49
N GLY A 210 -36.49 21.75 9.64
CA GLY A 210 -35.59 21.57 8.51
C GLY A 210 -36.28 20.95 7.29
N GLY A 211 -35.73 21.19 6.09
CA GLY A 211 -36.32 20.73 4.84
C GLY A 211 -36.42 19.21 4.72
N PHE A 212 -37.41 18.76 3.95
CA PHE A 212 -37.65 17.37 3.60
C PHE A 212 -36.74 16.95 2.45
N TRP A 213 -36.07 15.82 2.61
CA TRP A 213 -35.15 15.27 1.63
C TRP A 213 -35.64 13.91 1.14
N ILE A 214 -35.83 13.78 -0.17
CA ILE A 214 -35.99 12.48 -0.83
C ILE A 214 -34.60 11.94 -1.18
N PHE A 215 -34.33 10.69 -0.80
CA PHE A 215 -33.03 10.03 -0.92
C PHE A 215 -31.87 10.89 -0.39
N PRO A 216 -31.80 11.15 0.92
CA PRO A 216 -30.79 12.03 1.50
C PRO A 216 -29.36 11.59 1.15
N ASN A 217 -29.10 10.27 1.10
CA ASN A 217 -27.78 9.70 0.85
C ASN A 217 -27.39 9.58 -0.65
N LEU A 218 -28.21 10.08 -1.59
CA LEU A 218 -27.96 9.87 -3.03
C LEU A 218 -26.61 10.41 -3.51
N PHE A 219 -26.16 11.52 -2.91
CA PHE A 219 -24.88 12.19 -3.20
C PHE A 219 -23.83 12.02 -2.08
N GLU A 220 -24.08 11.14 -1.10
CA GLU A 220 -23.06 10.79 -0.11
C GLU A 220 -22.10 9.73 -0.66
N ASP A 221 -20.90 9.65 -0.08
CA ASP A 221 -19.90 8.60 -0.36
C ASP A 221 -20.36 7.21 0.16
N CYS A 222 -21.43 6.70 -0.44
CA CYS A 222 -22.09 5.45 -0.09
C CYS A 222 -22.20 4.56 -1.34
N GLY A 223 -22.24 3.24 -1.13
CA GLY A 223 -22.49 2.31 -2.25
C GLY A 223 -23.88 2.51 -2.85
N VAL A 224 -24.07 2.12 -4.12
CA VAL A 224 -25.31 2.34 -4.89
C VAL A 224 -26.59 1.97 -4.12
N ILE A 225 -26.59 0.84 -3.41
CA ILE A 225 -27.76 0.37 -2.63
C ILE A 225 -27.98 1.22 -1.37
N GLU A 226 -26.92 1.69 -0.73
CA GLU A 226 -27.00 2.56 0.45
C GLU A 226 -27.44 3.98 0.07
N SER A 227 -27.16 4.44 -1.15
CA SER A 227 -27.60 5.74 -1.66
C SER A 227 -29.13 5.90 -1.71
N PHE A 228 -29.87 4.82 -1.95
CA PHE A 228 -31.34 4.82 -2.01
C PHE A 228 -32.03 4.52 -0.66
N LYS A 229 -31.28 4.40 0.43
CA LYS A 229 -31.83 4.13 1.78
C LYS A 229 -31.27 5.11 2.80
N PRO A 230 -32.09 5.83 3.59
CA PRO A 230 -33.56 5.80 3.62
C PRO A 230 -34.21 6.49 2.39
N LEU A 231 -35.47 6.16 2.10
CA LEU A 231 -36.22 6.75 0.97
C LEU A 231 -36.46 8.26 1.17
N TYR A 232 -36.65 8.68 2.42
CA TYR A 232 -36.88 10.07 2.80
C TYR A 232 -36.31 10.37 4.19
N GLY A 233 -36.21 11.66 4.52
CA GLY A 233 -35.97 12.13 5.88
C GLY A 233 -36.34 13.60 6.04
N PHE A 234 -36.42 14.05 7.28
CA PHE A 234 -36.60 15.46 7.65
C PHE A 234 -35.37 15.99 8.39
N GLY A 235 -34.90 17.19 8.01
CA GLY A 235 -33.82 17.90 8.70
C GLY A 235 -32.42 17.30 8.52
N GLU A 236 -31.38 18.14 8.59
CA GLU A 236 -30.01 17.72 8.28
C GLU A 236 -29.43 16.72 9.29
N GLN A 237 -29.78 16.81 10.57
CA GLN A 237 -29.19 15.95 11.60
C GLN A 237 -29.73 14.51 11.61
N GLU A 238 -30.96 14.30 11.12
CA GLU A 238 -31.63 12.99 11.15
C GLU A 238 -31.61 12.27 9.79
N CYS A 239 -31.47 13.02 8.69
CA CYS A 239 -31.49 12.49 7.33
C CYS A 239 -30.23 11.72 6.90
N TYR A 240 -29.06 12.28 7.22
CA TYR A 240 -27.79 11.79 6.68
C TYR A 240 -27.27 10.59 7.48
N SER A 241 -27.19 9.43 6.82
CA SER A 241 -26.77 8.19 7.48
C SER A 241 -25.32 8.26 7.98
N TYR A 242 -24.46 9.00 7.26
CA TYR A 242 -23.09 9.27 7.65
C TYR A 242 -23.01 10.05 8.97
N ILE A 243 -23.84 11.08 9.16
CA ILE A 243 -23.87 11.88 10.41
C ILE A 243 -24.24 10.98 11.60
N LYS A 244 -25.22 10.08 11.42
CA LYS A 244 -25.60 9.09 12.44
C LYS A 244 -24.48 8.10 12.74
N LYS A 245 -23.80 7.58 11.71
CA LYS A 245 -22.63 6.69 11.83
C LYS A 245 -21.47 7.40 12.55
N LEU A 246 -21.18 8.66 12.23
CA LEU A 246 -20.14 9.49 12.84
C LEU A 246 -20.44 9.76 14.32
N LYS A 247 -21.67 10.15 14.67
CA LYS A 247 -22.11 10.34 16.06
C LYS A 247 -21.96 9.05 16.87
N ARG A 248 -22.30 7.89 16.29
CA ARG A 248 -22.10 6.56 16.93
C ARG A 248 -20.62 6.23 17.11
N ARG A 249 -19.76 6.52 16.14
CA ARG A 249 -18.30 6.31 16.22
C ARG A 249 -17.67 7.19 17.29
N LYS A 250 -18.01 8.49 17.33
CA LYS A 250 -17.58 9.43 18.39
C LYS A 250 -18.02 8.94 19.77
N ARG A 251 -19.28 8.51 19.95
CA ARG A 251 -19.76 7.91 21.21
C ARG A 251 -18.98 6.66 21.62
N ARG A 252 -18.65 5.77 20.67
CA ARG A 252 -17.83 4.57 20.93
C ARG A 252 -16.39 4.94 21.30
N GLN A 253 -15.80 5.93 20.65
CA GLN A 253 -14.46 6.43 20.96
C GLN A 253 -14.43 7.09 22.35
N ALA A 254 -15.41 7.94 22.67
CA ALA A 254 -15.56 8.55 24.00
C ALA A 254 -15.72 7.49 25.09
N LYS A 255 -16.55 6.45 24.88
CA LYS A 255 -16.66 5.32 25.82
C LYS A 255 -15.35 4.55 25.99
N LYS A 256 -14.59 4.35 24.91
CA LYS A 256 -13.27 3.69 24.97
C LYS A 256 -12.22 4.55 25.68
N MET A 257 -12.25 5.87 25.47
CA MET A 257 -11.37 6.84 26.15
C MET A 257 -11.71 6.94 27.64
N ALA A 258 -12.99 6.94 28.00
CA ALA A 258 -13.46 6.89 29.39
C ALA A 258 -13.09 5.56 30.09
N ALA A 259 -13.20 4.43 29.38
CA ALA A 259 -12.79 3.12 29.90
C ALA A 259 -11.27 2.94 30.00
N GLN A 260 -10.48 3.74 29.29
CA GLN A 260 -9.01 3.77 29.37
C GLN A 260 -8.47 4.79 30.38
N GLY A 261 -9.32 5.36 31.25
CA GLY A 261 -8.89 6.20 32.37
C GLY A 261 -8.30 7.56 31.98
N GLY A 262 -8.65 8.10 30.80
CA GLY A 262 -8.25 9.44 30.41
C GLY A 262 -9.14 10.50 31.06
N LYS A 263 -8.61 11.24 32.04
CA LYS A 263 -9.16 12.55 32.42
C LYS A 263 -9.12 13.47 31.19
N VAL A 264 -10.25 14.09 30.87
CA VAL A 264 -10.30 15.24 29.96
C VAL A 264 -11.04 16.34 30.71
N ASP A 265 -10.34 17.43 30.93
CA ASP A 265 -10.87 18.68 31.44
C ASP A 265 -12.03 19.15 30.57
N ALA A 266 -13.20 19.27 31.19
CA ALA A 266 -14.33 19.96 30.62
C ALA A 266 -14.12 21.45 30.86
N ALA A 267 -13.61 22.16 29.86
CA ALA A 267 -13.74 23.61 29.78
C ALA A 267 -13.71 24.06 28.32
N VAL A 268 -14.59 25.00 28.03
CA VAL A 268 -14.69 25.82 26.80
C VAL A 268 -15.49 25.19 25.65
N ASP A 269 -16.82 25.32 25.71
CA ASP A 269 -17.54 26.16 24.73
C ASP A 269 -18.99 26.40 25.19
N GLU A 270 -19.13 27.25 26.21
CA GLU A 270 -20.42 27.83 26.63
C GLU A 270 -20.19 29.33 26.82
N LYS A 271 -19.80 30.03 25.75
CA LYS A 271 -19.86 31.49 25.63
C LYS A 271 -19.49 31.93 24.21
N LYS A 272 -20.50 31.97 23.33
CA LYS A 272 -20.60 32.93 22.21
C LYS A 272 -21.97 32.78 21.53
N GLU A 273 -23.01 33.19 22.24
CA GLU A 273 -24.21 33.77 21.66
C GLU A 273 -24.61 34.94 22.55
N ASN A 274 -24.20 36.13 22.10
CA ASN A 274 -24.89 37.40 22.24
C ASN A 274 -24.68 38.11 20.90
#